data_AF-A0A8T7GDQ5-F1
#
_entry.id   AF-A0A8T7GDQ5-F1
#
_cell.length_a   1.000
_cell.length_b   1.000
_cell.length_c   1.000
_cell.angle_alpha   90.00
_cell.angle_beta   90.00
_cell.angle_gamma   90.00
#
_symmetry.space_group_name_H-M   'P 1'
#
loop_
_entity.id
_entity.type
_entity.pdbx_description
1 polymer ?
#
loop_
_entity_poly.entity_id
_entity_poly.type
_entity_poly.pdbx_seq_one_letter_code
_entity_poly.pdbx_strand_id
1 'polypeptide(L)'
;VMNGYDTDFDTENNFYTVNGIPYYYMHHPIEIEKDRLVRVYLVNVLEFDQINNFHLHGNLFNVYRTGTNLEPDEFTDMITMSQGERSILEFSYKYPGQYMFHAHKTEFAEKGWTGLFLVKE
;
A
#
# COMPACT_ATOMS: atom_id res chain seq x y z
N VAL A 1 -5.17 0.53 -5.22
CA VAL A 1 -5.68 1.93 -5.21
C VAL A 1 -5.97 2.30 -3.76
N MET A 2 -5.35 3.36 -3.25
CA MET A 2 -5.51 3.82 -1.87
C MET A 2 -6.56 4.93 -1.83
N ASN A 3 -7.55 4.84 -0.95
CA ASN A 3 -8.65 5.81 -0.86
C ASN A 3 -9.23 5.89 0.56
N GLY A 4 -10.07 6.90 0.79
CA GLY A 4 -10.85 7.11 2.02
C GLY A 4 -12.36 7.14 1.74
N TYR A 5 -13.14 7.12 2.82
CA TYR A 5 -14.59 7.28 2.83
C TYR A 5 -15.00 8.28 3.91
N ASP A 6 -15.61 9.37 3.48
CA ASP A 6 -16.41 10.28 4.29
C ASP A 6 -17.87 9.78 4.24
N THR A 7 -18.40 9.37 5.39
CA THR A 7 -19.71 8.72 5.53
C THR A 7 -20.76 9.59 6.21
N ASP A 8 -20.33 10.67 6.85
CA ASP A 8 -21.18 11.66 7.54
C ASP A 8 -21.12 13.07 6.93
N PHE A 9 -20.39 13.23 5.83
CA PHE A 9 -20.28 14.43 4.99
C PHE A 9 -19.68 15.65 5.71
N ASP A 10 -18.76 15.41 6.64
CA ASP A 10 -18.07 16.46 7.40
C ASP A 10 -16.71 16.85 6.80
N THR A 11 -16.35 16.29 5.63
CA THR A 11 -15.05 16.45 4.95
C THR A 11 -13.86 15.84 5.68
N GLU A 12 -14.10 14.90 6.60
CA GLU A 12 -13.10 14.02 7.20
C GLU A 12 -13.37 12.56 6.80
N ASN A 13 -12.32 11.77 6.54
CA ASN A 13 -12.50 10.36 6.26
C ASN A 13 -12.72 9.56 7.56
N ASN A 14 -13.84 8.84 7.65
CA ASN A 14 -14.09 7.91 8.76
C ASN A 14 -13.41 6.55 8.53
N PHE A 15 -13.19 6.14 7.28
CA PHE A 15 -12.53 4.88 6.92
C PHE A 15 -11.50 5.07 5.81
N TYR A 16 -10.48 4.21 5.80
CA TYR A 16 -9.43 4.19 4.78
C TYR A 16 -9.24 2.78 4.25
N THR A 17 -8.89 2.65 2.98
CA THR A 17 -8.79 1.35 2.34
C THR A 17 -7.71 1.29 1.28
N VAL A 18 -7.39 0.05 0.90
CA VAL A 18 -6.86 -0.26 -0.42
C VAL A 18 -7.89 -1.11 -1.17
N ASN A 19 -8.29 -0.65 -2.36
CA ASN A 19 -9.29 -1.27 -3.24
C ASN A 19 -10.71 -1.38 -2.65
N GLY A 20 -11.09 -0.48 -1.74
CA GLY A 20 -12.49 -0.14 -1.44
C GLY A 20 -13.11 -0.73 -0.17
N ILE A 21 -12.63 -1.84 0.37
CA ILE A 21 -13.19 -2.43 1.60
C ILE A 21 -12.16 -2.30 2.75
N PRO A 22 -12.49 -1.62 3.86
CA PRO A 22 -11.62 -1.55 5.04
C PRO A 22 -11.24 -2.94 5.53
N TYR A 23 -9.98 -3.18 5.87
CA TYR A 23 -9.47 -4.45 6.39
C TYR A 23 -9.64 -5.68 5.47
N TYR A 24 -10.04 -5.51 4.21
CA TYR A 24 -10.29 -6.66 3.35
C TYR A 24 -9.07 -7.57 3.21
N TYR A 25 -7.90 -6.99 2.92
CA TYR A 25 -6.67 -7.77 2.76
C TYR A 25 -6.03 -8.21 4.08
N MET A 26 -6.56 -7.79 5.25
CA MET A 26 -6.21 -8.40 6.53
C MET A 26 -6.91 -9.75 6.70
N HIS A 27 -8.15 -9.87 6.24
CA HIS A 27 -8.93 -11.11 6.32
C HIS A 27 -8.82 -11.98 5.06
N HIS A 28 -8.39 -11.40 3.94
CA HIS A 28 -8.17 -12.04 2.65
C HIS A 28 -6.76 -11.71 2.13
N PRO A 29 -5.69 -12.26 2.73
CA PRO A 29 -4.32 -11.95 2.35
C PRO A 29 -4.05 -12.15 0.85
N ILE A 30 -3.24 -11.26 0.27
CA ILE A 30 -2.79 -11.39 -1.11
C ILE A 30 -1.72 -12.47 -1.17
N GLU A 31 -2.05 -13.58 -1.83
CA GLU A 31 -1.13 -14.70 -1.98
C GLU A 31 -0.07 -14.39 -3.05
N ILE A 32 1.20 -14.55 -2.69
CA ILE A 32 2.35 -14.38 -3.58
C ILE A 32 3.33 -15.55 -3.40
N GLU A 33 4.18 -15.79 -4.39
CA GLU A 33 5.20 -16.84 -4.35
C GLU A 33 6.54 -16.27 -3.84
N LYS A 34 7.25 -17.06 -3.05
CA LYS A 34 8.64 -16.78 -2.65
C LYS A 34 9.55 -16.68 -3.88
N ASP A 35 10.58 -15.84 -3.76
CA ASP A 35 11.61 -15.57 -4.79
C ASP A 35 11.06 -15.07 -6.15
N ARG A 36 9.76 -14.79 -6.25
CA ARG A 36 9.14 -14.18 -7.41
C ARG A 36 9.09 -12.66 -7.28
N LEU A 37 9.36 -11.99 -8.39
CA LEU A 37 9.21 -10.55 -8.52
C LEU A 37 7.71 -10.21 -8.46
N VAL A 38 7.33 -9.49 -7.42
CA VAL A 38 6.03 -8.86 -7.26
C VAL A 38 6.13 -7.43 -7.75
N ARG A 39 5.20 -7.03 -8.61
CA ARG A 39 5.05 -5.65 -9.08
C ARG A 39 3.69 -5.09 -8.67
N VAL A 40 3.69 -4.04 -7.89
CA VAL A 40 2.47 -3.34 -7.42
C VAL A 40 2.33 -2.03 -8.17
N TYR A 41 1.16 -1.79 -8.77
CA TYR A 41 0.78 -0.50 -9.33
C TYR A 41 -0.02 0.27 -8.28
N LEU A 42 0.65 1.16 -7.56
CA LEU A 42 0.07 1.89 -6.44
C LEU A 42 -0.39 3.27 -6.90
N VAL A 43 -1.63 3.62 -6.59
CA VAL A 43 -2.24 4.92 -6.94
C VAL A 43 -2.88 5.49 -5.69
N ASN A 44 -2.62 6.76 -5.40
CA ASN A 44 -3.28 7.50 -4.34
C ASN A 44 -4.43 8.34 -4.89
N VAL A 45 -5.66 8.01 -4.50
CA VAL A 45 -6.86 8.81 -4.79
C VAL A 45 -7.56 9.25 -3.51
N LEU A 46 -6.86 9.25 -2.38
CA LEU A 46 -7.37 9.75 -1.11
C LEU A 46 -7.72 11.24 -1.24
N GLU A 47 -8.95 11.58 -0.86
CA GLU A 47 -9.47 12.95 -0.80
C GLU A 47 -9.42 13.47 0.65
N PHE A 48 -9.48 14.79 0.83
CA PHE A 48 -9.44 15.52 2.12
C PHE A 48 -8.09 15.48 2.86
N ASP A 49 -7.52 14.30 3.06
CA ASP A 49 -6.17 14.14 3.61
C ASP A 49 -5.10 14.40 2.55
N GLN A 50 -4.16 15.30 2.86
CA GLN A 50 -3.17 15.80 1.89
C GLN A 50 -2.17 14.74 1.40
N ILE A 51 -1.91 13.72 2.22
CA ILE A 51 -0.91 12.68 1.95
C ILE A 51 -1.38 11.31 2.40
N ASN A 52 -0.86 10.29 1.75
CA ASN A 52 -1.00 8.89 2.09
C ASN A 52 0.37 8.21 2.04
N ASN A 53 0.55 7.05 2.67
CA ASN A 53 1.84 6.36 2.67
C ASN A 53 1.75 4.83 2.65
N PHE A 54 2.53 4.16 1.82
CA PHE A 54 2.56 2.69 1.78
C PHE A 54 3.83 2.21 2.47
N HIS A 55 3.69 1.41 3.51
CA HIS A 55 4.81 0.73 4.18
C HIS A 55 4.67 -0.79 4.08
N LEU A 56 5.80 -1.48 3.88
CA LEU A 56 5.89 -2.94 3.76
C LEU A 56 6.74 -3.53 4.89
N HIS A 57 6.21 -4.51 5.61
CA HIS A 57 6.94 -5.16 6.70
C HIS A 57 7.99 -6.15 6.19
N GLY A 58 9.16 -6.13 6.84
CA GLY A 58 10.19 -7.15 6.68
C GLY A 58 10.81 -7.22 5.28
N ASN A 59 10.65 -6.18 4.45
CA ASN A 59 11.18 -6.13 3.10
C ASN A 59 11.39 -4.69 2.61
N LEU A 60 12.18 -4.55 1.56
CA LEU A 60 12.40 -3.29 0.83
C LEU A 60 11.88 -3.47 -0.61
N PHE A 61 11.62 -2.36 -1.28
CA PHE A 61 11.18 -2.33 -2.67
C PHE A 61 11.85 -1.21 -3.47
N ASN A 62 12.03 -1.47 -4.76
CA ASN A 62 12.36 -0.46 -5.75
C ASN A 62 11.11 0.37 -6.08
N VAL A 63 11.26 1.68 -6.15
CA VAL A 63 10.18 2.63 -6.45
C VAL A 63 10.42 3.26 -7.82
N TYR A 64 9.42 3.20 -8.69
CA TYR A 64 9.42 3.91 -9.97
C TYR A 64 8.29 4.94 -9.93
N ARG A 65 8.62 6.19 -9.61
CA ARG A 65 7.66 7.29 -9.49
C ARG A 65 6.99 7.52 -10.83
N THR A 66 5.67 7.58 -10.83
CA THR A 66 4.84 7.77 -12.04
C THR A 66 4.95 6.63 -13.09
N GLY A 67 5.87 5.68 -12.94
CA GLY A 67 6.06 4.55 -13.86
C GLY A 67 6.60 4.94 -15.24
N THR A 68 7.28 6.09 -15.35
CA THR A 68 7.78 6.64 -16.63
C THR A 68 9.26 6.39 -16.89
N ASN A 69 9.98 5.78 -15.94
CA ASN A 69 11.37 5.41 -16.07
C ASN A 69 11.55 3.90 -15.88
N LEU A 70 12.59 3.33 -16.50
CA LEU A 70 12.97 1.93 -16.34
C LEU A 70 13.96 1.70 -15.20
N GLU A 71 14.59 2.77 -14.70
CA GLU A 71 15.44 2.75 -13.51
C GLU A 71 14.64 3.23 -12.29
N PRO A 72 14.81 2.62 -11.11
CA PRO A 72 14.10 3.04 -9.91
C PRO A 72 14.67 4.35 -9.36
N ASP A 73 13.79 5.20 -8.84
CA ASP A 73 14.13 6.46 -8.20
C ASP A 73 14.66 6.27 -6.77
N GLU A 74 14.11 5.27 -6.06
CA GLU A 74 14.38 5.02 -4.65
C GLU A 74 14.36 3.51 -4.33
N PHE A 75 15.06 3.10 -3.27
CA PHE A 75 15.01 1.77 -2.67
C PHE A 75 14.72 1.90 -1.18
N THR A 76 13.53 1.51 -0.74
CA THR A 76 12.97 1.83 0.59
C THR A 76 11.90 0.82 1.02
N ASP A 77 11.45 0.87 2.28
CA ASP A 77 10.28 0.11 2.77
C ASP A 77 9.00 0.97 2.84
N MET A 78 9.10 2.27 2.58
CA MET A 78 8.00 3.21 2.72
C MET A 78 8.09 4.35 1.71
N ILE A 79 6.95 4.71 1.13
CA ILE A 79 6.79 5.93 0.33
C ILE A 79 5.59 6.75 0.78
N THR A 80 5.71 8.07 0.73
CA THR A 80 4.62 9.03 0.93
C THR A 80 4.20 9.63 -0.41
N MET A 81 2.89 9.81 -0.59
CA MET A 81 2.26 10.20 -1.85
C MET A 81 1.16 11.24 -1.59
N SER A 82 1.16 12.35 -2.34
CA SER A 82 0.03 13.27 -2.41
C SER A 82 -1.10 12.71 -3.29
N GLN A 83 -2.27 13.33 -3.26
CA GLN A 83 -3.39 12.96 -4.11
C GLN A 83 -3.00 13.01 -5.60
N GLY A 84 -3.37 11.97 -6.36
CA GLY A 84 -3.08 11.84 -7.79
C GLY A 84 -1.68 11.29 -8.10
N GLU A 85 -0.80 11.18 -7.12
CA GLU A 85 0.47 10.49 -7.29
C GLU A 85 0.26 8.98 -7.42
N ARG A 86 1.16 8.34 -8.17
CA ARG A 86 1.19 6.90 -8.44
C ARG A 86 2.62 6.44 -8.61
N SER A 87 2.91 5.22 -8.20
CA SER A 87 4.23 4.59 -8.31
C SER A 87 4.10 3.11 -8.62
N ILE A 88 5.09 2.56 -9.32
CA ILE A 88 5.28 1.11 -9.41
C ILE A 88 6.24 0.71 -8.29
N LEU A 89 5.90 -0.33 -7.53
CA LEU A 89 6.75 -0.91 -6.50
C LEU A 89 7.17 -2.32 -6.91
N GLU A 90 8.44 -2.66 -6.74
CA GLU A 90 8.96 -3.98 -7.04
C GLU A 90 9.74 -4.57 -5.89
N PHE A 91 9.39 -5.81 -5.52
CA PHE A 91 10.07 -6.56 -4.47
C PHE A 91 9.90 -8.07 -4.68
N SER A 92 10.66 -8.84 -3.91
CA SER A 92 10.50 -10.29 -3.77
C SER A 92 10.72 -10.68 -2.32
N TYR A 93 10.03 -11.71 -1.83
CA TYR A 93 10.25 -12.23 -0.49
C TYR A 93 11.11 -13.50 -0.52
N LYS A 94 12.10 -13.58 0.37
CA LYS A 94 13.00 -14.74 0.51
C LYS A 94 12.44 -15.84 1.41
N TYR A 95 11.52 -15.49 2.32
CA TYR A 95 10.98 -16.42 3.30
C TYR A 95 9.45 -16.46 3.20
N PRO A 96 8.83 -17.65 3.31
CA PRO A 96 7.38 -17.77 3.40
C PRO A 96 6.88 -17.18 4.72
N GLY A 97 5.64 -16.72 4.73
CA GLY A 97 5.04 -16.12 5.93
C GLY A 97 4.00 -15.06 5.61
N GLN A 98 3.50 -14.42 6.67
CA GLN A 98 2.57 -13.30 6.56
C GLN A 98 3.32 -11.99 6.82
N TYR A 99 3.24 -11.08 5.86
CA TYR A 99 3.89 -9.77 5.92
C TYR A 99 2.85 -8.67 5.75
N MET A 100 2.78 -7.78 6.73
CA MET A 100 1.82 -6.68 6.71
C MET A 100 2.25 -5.61 5.72
N PHE A 101 1.27 -4.99 5.07
CA PHE A 101 1.44 -3.71 4.40
C PHE A 101 0.31 -2.79 4.83
N HIS A 102 0.63 -1.52 5.10
CA HIS A 102 -0.36 -0.60 5.65
C HIS A 102 0.06 0.85 5.51
N ALA A 103 -0.86 1.75 5.88
CA ALA A 103 -0.55 3.14 6.13
C ALA A 103 0.43 3.30 7.29
N HIS A 104 1.59 3.91 7.08
CA HIS A 104 2.45 4.37 8.18
C HIS A 104 1.93 5.66 8.87
N LYS A 105 0.82 6.25 8.41
CA LYS A 105 -0.01 7.15 9.24
C LYS A 105 -0.98 6.29 10.03
N THR A 106 -0.70 6.12 11.33
CA THR A 106 -1.38 5.16 12.22
C THR A 106 -2.90 5.26 12.18
N GLU A 107 -3.43 6.49 12.17
CA GLU A 107 -4.88 6.73 12.08
C GLU A 107 -5.53 5.99 10.89
N PHE A 108 -4.90 6.04 9.72
CA PHE A 108 -5.45 5.43 8.51
C PHE A 108 -5.42 3.90 8.60
N ALA A 109 -4.35 3.34 9.18
CA ALA A 109 -4.23 1.90 9.41
C ALA A 109 -5.30 1.41 10.39
N GLU A 110 -5.50 2.13 11.50
CA GLU A 110 -6.52 1.86 12.54
C GLU A 110 -7.95 2.12 12.10
N LYS A 111 -8.15 2.85 11.00
CA LYS A 111 -9.45 3.07 10.34
C LYS A 111 -9.63 2.24 9.06
N GLY A 112 -8.75 1.26 8.78
CA GLY A 112 -9.00 0.23 7.75
C GLY A 112 -7.89 -0.02 6.74
N TRP A 113 -6.95 0.90 6.55
CA TRP A 113 -5.93 0.75 5.51
C TRP A 113 -4.75 -0.12 5.99
N THR A 114 -5.05 -1.41 6.10
CA THR A 114 -4.12 -2.46 6.48
C THR A 114 -4.41 -3.71 5.63
N GLY A 115 -3.36 -4.45 5.24
CA GLY A 115 -3.46 -5.72 4.53
C GLY A 115 -2.26 -6.62 4.78
N LEU A 116 -2.35 -7.85 4.27
CA LEU A 116 -1.29 -8.86 4.39
C LEU A 116 -0.93 -9.42 3.00
N PHE A 117 0.36 -9.59 2.76
CA PHE A 117 0.86 -10.56 1.80
C PHE A 117 1.07 -11.90 2.50
N LEU A 118 0.54 -12.97 1.90
CA LEU A 118 0.83 -14.35 2.28
C LEU A 118 1.83 -14.93 1.28
N VAL A 119 3.09 -14.99 1.68
CA VAL A 119 4.17 -15.58 0.88
C VAL A 119 4.12 -17.09 1.03
N LYS A 120 3.81 -17.78 -0.07
CA LYS A 120 3.84 -19.24 -0.19
C LYS A 120 5.22 -19.71 -0.65
N GLU A 121 5.52 -20.97 -0.37
CA GLU A 121 6.69 -21.66 -0.94
C GLU A 121 6.62 -21.72 -2.48
#